data_AF-R8CSK4-F1
#
_entry.id   AF-R8CSK4-F1
#
_cell.length_a   1.000
_cell.length_b   1.000
_cell.length_c   1.000
_cell.angle_alpha   90.00
_cell.angle_beta   90.00
_cell.angle_gamma   90.00
#
_symmetry.space_group_name_H-M   'P 1'
#
loop_
_entity.id
_entity.type
_entity.pdbx_description
1 polymer ?
#
loop_
_entity_poly.entity_id
_entity_poly.type
_entity_poly.pdbx_seq_one_letter_code
_entity_poly.pdbx_strand_id
1 'polypeptide(L)'
;MNDTKKLYITTVLGLCGGDVLVRIMDPSIPMLSLIVSNILAILLLTVYTYYKKRKYKKEELPDIDERVNENIKKYVNVSFVFAFILLIVYIVASKGIGRVVIPIPEIFIVCSFLFAGSLIIGVMAGKRA
;
A
#
# COMPACT_ATOMS: atom_id res chain seq x y z
N MET A 1 3.25 12.21 -19.74
CA MET A 1 3.44 10.99 -20.56
C MET A 1 4.62 10.14 -20.07
N ASN A 2 5.68 10.75 -19.50
CA ASN A 2 6.84 10.04 -18.95
C ASN A 2 6.52 9.22 -17.67
N ASP A 3 5.69 9.76 -16.76
CA ASP A 3 5.36 9.09 -15.49
C ASP A 3 4.55 7.80 -15.67
N THR A 4 3.63 7.75 -16.63
CA THR A 4 2.83 6.54 -16.89
C THR A 4 3.74 5.40 -17.37
N LYS A 5 4.71 5.68 -18.24
CA LYS A 5 5.67 4.67 -18.71
C LYS A 5 6.54 4.14 -17.56
N LYS A 6 7.00 5.03 -16.68
CA LYS A 6 7.74 4.67 -15.47
C LYS A 6 6.90 3.81 -14.51
N LEU A 7 5.62 4.14 -14.36
CA LEU A 7 4.67 3.39 -13.54
C LEU A 7 4.52 1.95 -14.04
N TYR A 8 4.26 1.74 -15.34
CA TYR A 8 4.15 0.40 -15.92
C TYR A 8 5.43 -0.42 -15.78
N ILE A 9 6.60 0.18 -16.03
CA ILE A 9 7.89 -0.51 -15.87
C ILE A 9 8.10 -0.93 -14.41
N THR A 10 7.81 -0.04 -13.46
CA THR A 10 7.93 -0.32 -12.03
C THR A 10 6.96 -1.42 -11.59
N THR A 11 5.73 -1.40 -12.09
CA THR A 11 4.73 -2.44 -11.79
C THR A 11 5.14 -3.79 -12.36
N VAL A 12 5.61 -3.87 -13.61
CA VAL A 12 6.06 -5.14 -14.21
C VAL A 12 7.25 -5.71 -13.45
N LEU A 13 8.25 -4.88 -13.11
CA LEU A 13 9.39 -5.32 -12.31
C LEU A 13 8.97 -5.78 -10.90
N GLY A 14 8.02 -5.07 -10.28
CA GLY A 14 7.47 -5.44 -8.97
C GLY A 14 6.70 -6.76 -9.00
N LEU A 15 5.88 -7.00 -10.03
CA LEU A 15 5.15 -8.27 -10.20
C LEU A 15 6.11 -9.44 -10.43
N CYS A 16 7.08 -9.30 -11.34
CA CYS A 16 8.08 -10.35 -11.58
C CYS A 16 8.93 -10.64 -10.33
N GLY A 17 9.36 -9.60 -9.59
CA GLY A 17 10.08 -9.79 -8.34
C GLY A 17 9.24 -10.46 -7.25
N GLY A 18 7.96 -10.09 -7.16
CA GLY A 18 6.99 -10.71 -6.26
C GLY A 18 6.77 -12.18 -6.56
N ASP A 19 6.59 -12.55 -7.83
CA ASP A 19 6.40 -13.94 -8.24
C ASP A 19 7.59 -14.83 -7.88
N VAL A 20 8.81 -14.32 -8.08
CA VAL A 20 10.04 -15.04 -7.70
C VAL A 20 10.08 -15.28 -6.19
N LEU A 21 9.79 -14.25 -5.37
CA LEU A 21 9.76 -14.39 -3.91
C LEU A 21 8.68 -15.36 -3.45
N VAL A 22 7.48 -15.26 -4.00
CA VAL A 22 6.35 -16.14 -3.66
C VAL A 22 6.68 -17.60 -3.98
N ARG A 23 7.33 -17.86 -5.12
CA ARG A 23 7.75 -19.23 -5.48
C ARG A 23 8.93 -19.76 -4.67
N ILE A 24 9.80 -18.90 -4.16
CA ILE A 24 10.86 -19.29 -3.22
C ILE A 24 10.24 -19.68 -1.87
N MET A 25 9.21 -18.95 -1.43
CA MET A 25 8.52 -19.22 -0.17
C MET A 25 7.64 -20.48 -0.24
N ASP A 26 6.90 -20.64 -1.34
CA ASP A 26 6.03 -21.79 -1.56
C ASP A 26 6.05 -22.23 -3.04
N PRO A 27 6.86 -23.24 -3.38
CA PRO A 27 6.99 -23.72 -4.76
C PRO A 27 5.74 -24.49 -5.25
N SER A 28 4.80 -24.81 -4.36
CA SER A 28 3.56 -25.50 -4.73
C SER A 28 2.55 -24.59 -5.44
N ILE A 29 2.77 -23.27 -5.40
CA ILE A 29 1.88 -22.29 -6.02
C ILE A 29 1.88 -22.46 -7.55
N PRO A 30 0.70 -22.72 -8.17
CA PRO A 30 0.60 -22.95 -9.61
C PRO A 30 1.03 -21.72 -10.41
N MET A 31 1.89 -21.92 -11.40
CA MET A 31 2.37 -20.85 -12.29
C MET A 31 1.22 -20.11 -12.99
N LEU A 32 0.16 -20.84 -13.34
CA LEU A 32 -1.03 -20.28 -13.97
C LEU A 32 -1.77 -19.28 -13.08
N SER A 33 -1.78 -19.49 -11.75
CA SER A 33 -2.41 -18.57 -10.80
C SER A 33 -1.67 -17.23 -10.75
N LEU A 34 -0.34 -17.26 -10.76
CA LEU A 34 0.51 -16.06 -10.79
C LEU A 34 0.32 -15.28 -12.10
N ILE A 35 0.28 -15.98 -13.25
CA ILE A 35 0.07 -15.35 -14.56
C ILE A 35 -1.30 -14.64 -14.62
N VAL A 36 -2.36 -15.30 -14.16
CA VAL A 36 -3.71 -14.71 -14.13
C VAL A 36 -3.75 -13.48 -13.21
N SER A 37 -3.10 -13.55 -12.05
CA SER A 37 -2.99 -12.43 -11.11
C SER A 37 -2.25 -11.22 -11.74
N ASN A 38 -1.15 -11.48 -12.44
CA ASN A 38 -0.39 -10.42 -13.12
C ASN A 38 -1.17 -9.76 -14.25
N ILE A 39 -1.89 -10.55 -15.06
CA ILE A 39 -2.76 -10.02 -16.13
C ILE A 39 -3.81 -9.11 -15.51
N LEU A 40 -4.46 -9.54 -14.42
CA LEU A 40 -5.47 -8.74 -13.72
C LEU A 40 -4.88 -7.44 -13.16
N ALA A 41 -3.69 -7.49 -12.57
CA ALA A 41 -3.00 -6.32 -12.03
C ALA A 41 -2.69 -5.28 -13.13
N ILE A 42 -2.23 -5.71 -14.30
CA ILE A 42 -1.96 -4.83 -15.45
C ILE A 42 -3.26 -4.24 -16.01
N LEU A 43 -4.34 -5.04 -16.06
CA LEU A 43 -5.66 -4.58 -16.49
C LEU A 43 -6.20 -3.49 -15.57
N LEU A 44 -6.14 -3.69 -14.25
CA LEU A 44 -6.53 -2.71 -13.25
C LEU A 44 -5.69 -1.43 -13.33
N LEU A 45 -4.37 -1.55 -13.52
CA LEU A 45 -3.50 -0.40 -13.72
C LEU A 45 -3.90 0.40 -14.98
N THR A 46 -4.29 -0.30 -16.03
CA THR A 46 -4.73 0.30 -17.29
C THR A 46 -6.06 1.02 -17.13
N VAL A 47 -7.03 0.42 -16.44
CA VAL A 47 -8.31 1.06 -16.12
C VAL A 47 -8.08 2.30 -15.24
N TYR A 48 -7.23 2.20 -14.22
CA TYR A 48 -6.90 3.31 -13.33
C TYR A 48 -6.26 4.47 -14.08
N THR A 49 -5.23 4.21 -14.89
CA THR A 49 -4.53 5.25 -15.65
C THR A 49 -5.43 5.87 -16.72
N TYR A 50 -6.29 5.07 -17.36
CA TYR A 50 -7.31 5.56 -18.28
C TYR A 50 -8.31 6.48 -17.58
N TYR A 51 -8.85 6.07 -16.44
CA TYR A 51 -9.80 6.86 -15.67
C TYR A 51 -9.18 8.16 -15.17
N LYS A 52 -7.97 8.09 -14.59
CA LYS A 52 -7.19 9.25 -14.13
C LYS A 52 -6.94 10.23 -15.28
N LYS A 53 -6.52 9.74 -16.46
CA LYS A 53 -6.30 10.57 -17.65
C LYS A 53 -7.60 11.18 -18.17
N ARG A 54 -8.72 10.45 -18.13
CA ARG A 54 -10.05 10.92 -18.56
C ARG A 54 -10.57 12.00 -17.62
N LYS A 55 -10.37 11.86 -16.31
CA LYS A 55 -10.76 12.84 -15.30
C LYS A 55 -9.98 14.16 -15.49
N TYR A 56 -8.65 14.11 -15.60
CA TYR A 56 -7.85 15.31 -15.86
C TYR A 56 -8.14 15.99 -17.21
N LYS A 57 -8.55 15.25 -18.24
CA LYS A 57 -8.98 15.84 -19.51
C LYS A 57 -10.32 16.57 -19.43
N LYS A 58 -11.19 16.20 -18.48
CA LYS A 58 -12.51 16.81 -18.29
C LYS A 58 -12.48 18.01 -17.36
N GLU A 59 -11.55 18.03 -16.40
CA GLU A 59 -11.53 19.04 -15.34
C GLU A 59 -10.57 20.22 -15.62
N GLU A 60 -9.76 20.19 -16.70
CA GLU A 60 -8.76 21.20 -17.16
C GLU A 60 -7.67 21.58 -16.14
N LEU A 61 -7.93 21.51 -14.84
CA LEU A 61 -7.04 21.61 -13.69
C LEU A 61 -7.50 20.58 -12.64
N PRO A 62 -6.58 19.93 -11.89
CA PRO A 62 -6.98 19.11 -10.76
C PRO A 62 -7.73 20.00 -9.77
N ASP A 63 -8.98 19.64 -9.49
CA ASP A 63 -9.76 20.33 -8.47
C ASP A 63 -8.95 20.33 -7.16
N ILE A 64 -9.11 21.38 -6.35
CA ILE A 64 -8.30 21.58 -5.12
C ILE A 64 -8.40 20.33 -4.23
N ASP A 65 -9.57 19.71 -4.22
CA ASP A 65 -9.89 18.47 -3.53
C ASP A 65 -9.02 17.27 -3.95
N GLU A 66 -8.53 17.20 -5.19
CA GLU A 66 -7.74 16.07 -5.68
C GLU A 66 -6.26 16.16 -5.23
N ARG A 67 -5.70 17.37 -5.15
CA ARG A 67 -4.37 17.60 -4.54
C ARG A 67 -4.40 17.34 -3.04
N VAL A 68 -5.46 17.77 -2.37
CA VAL A 68 -5.68 17.49 -0.94
C VAL A 68 -5.80 15.98 -0.71
N ASN A 69 -6.56 15.27 -1.54
CA ASN A 69 -6.71 13.82 -1.44
C ASN A 69 -5.42 13.05 -1.75
N GLU A 70 -4.62 13.47 -2.73
CA GLU A 70 -3.30 12.85 -2.98
C GLU A 70 -2.32 13.09 -1.80
N ASN A 71 -2.34 14.27 -1.19
CA ASN A 71 -1.56 14.55 0.02
C ASN A 71 -2.05 13.70 1.20
N ILE A 72 -3.36 13.64 1.45
CA ILE A 72 -3.94 12.80 2.52
C ILE A 72 -3.55 11.33 2.30
N LYS A 73 -3.67 10.81 1.07
CA LYS A 73 -3.22 9.46 0.73
C LYS A 73 -1.73 9.25 1.00
N LYS A 74 -0.88 10.21 0.66
CA LYS A 74 0.56 10.14 0.93
C LYS A 74 0.83 10.07 2.43
N TYR A 75 0.21 10.92 3.23
CA TYR A 75 0.39 10.93 4.69
C TYR A 75 -0.17 9.68 5.36
N VAL A 76 -1.34 9.20 4.95
CA VAL A 76 -1.94 7.95 5.44
C VAL A 76 -1.04 6.76 5.09
N ASN A 77 -0.48 6.71 3.87
CA ASN A 77 0.38 5.61 3.46
C ASN A 77 1.73 5.61 4.20
N VAL A 78 2.34 6.78 4.42
CA VAL A 78 3.55 6.92 5.27
C VAL A 78 3.27 6.48 6.69
N SER A 79 2.12 6.89 7.25
CA SER A 79 1.75 6.54 8.62
C SER A 79 1.38 5.07 8.77
N PHE A 80 0.79 4.44 7.74
CA PHE A 80 0.57 3.00 7.69
C PHE A 80 1.90 2.21 7.69
N VAL A 81 2.87 2.61 6.87
CA VAL A 81 4.21 2.00 6.86
C VAL A 81 4.90 2.16 8.23
N PHE A 82 4.79 3.34 8.85
CA PHE A 82 5.34 3.59 10.17
C PHE A 82 4.71 2.71 11.27
N ALA A 83 3.37 2.57 11.25
CA ALA A 83 2.66 1.66 12.14
C ALA A 83 3.10 0.20 11.97
N PHE A 84 3.34 -0.23 10.74
CA PHE A 84 3.82 -1.58 10.44
C PHE A 84 5.24 -1.82 11.00
N ILE A 85 6.12 -0.83 10.92
CA ILE A 85 7.46 -0.89 11.52
C ILE A 85 7.35 -1.00 13.04
N LEU A 86 6.49 -0.21 13.69
CA LEU A 86 6.26 -0.28 15.14
C LEU A 86 5.73 -1.64 15.58
N LEU A 87 4.84 -2.25 14.79
CA LEU A 87 4.35 -3.60 15.04
C LEU A 87 5.49 -4.63 15.01
N ILE A 88 6.39 -4.54 14.03
CA ILE A 88 7.57 -5.40 13.93
C ILE A 88 8.46 -5.22 15.18
N VAL A 89 8.73 -3.97 15.59
CA VAL A 89 9.52 -3.68 16.80
C VAL A 89 8.86 -4.28 18.04
N TYR A 90 7.55 -4.15 18.19
CA TYR A 90 6.80 -4.73 19.31
C TYR A 90 6.91 -6.26 19.36
N ILE A 91 6.80 -6.93 18.22
CA ILE A 91 6.95 -8.39 18.13
C ILE A 91 8.38 -8.81 18.51
N VAL A 92 9.39 -8.11 18.00
CA VAL A 92 10.81 -8.38 18.32
C VAL A 92 11.12 -8.15 19.80
N ALA A 93 10.66 -7.04 20.37
CA ALA A 93 10.83 -6.74 21.79
C ALA A 93 10.11 -7.77 22.69
N SER A 94 8.89 -8.18 22.32
CA SER A 94 8.13 -9.20 23.04
C SER A 94 8.85 -10.55 23.06
N LYS A 95 9.48 -10.93 21.93
CA LYS A 95 10.32 -12.13 21.84
C LYS A 95 11.59 -12.01 22.70
N GLY A 96 12.21 -10.82 22.74
CA GLY A 96 13.37 -10.54 23.58
C GLY A 96 13.09 -10.60 25.09
N ILE A 97 11.86 -10.28 25.50
CA ILE A 97 11.38 -10.38 26.89
C ILE A 97 10.94 -11.83 27.24
N GLY A 98 11.01 -12.76 26.28
CA GLY A 98 10.72 -14.18 26.51
C GLY A 98 9.25 -14.56 26.40
N ARG A 99 8.39 -13.70 25.82
CA ARG A 99 7.01 -14.08 25.53
C ARG A 99 6.98 -15.05 24.34
N VAL A 100 6.51 -16.27 24.60
CA VAL A 100 6.43 -17.37 23.61
C VAL A 100 5.27 -17.17 22.63
N VAL A 101 4.16 -16.57 23.07
CA VAL A 101 2.96 -16.34 22.27
C VAL A 101 2.41 -14.95 22.60
N ILE A 102 2.07 -14.17 21.58
CA ILE A 102 1.41 -12.86 21.74
C ILE A 102 -0.09 -13.07 21.51
N PRO A 103 -0.97 -12.72 22.47
CA PRO A 103 -2.41 -12.86 22.30
C PRO A 103 -2.92 -12.03 21.12
N ILE A 104 -3.72 -12.64 20.25
CA ILE A 104 -4.37 -11.96 19.12
C ILE A 104 -5.10 -10.68 19.53
N PRO A 105 -5.82 -10.61 20.68
CA PRO A 105 -6.48 -9.39 21.13
C PRO A 105 -5.50 -8.23 21.39
N GLU A 106 -4.31 -8.50 21.94
CA GLU A 106 -3.30 -7.47 22.20
C GLU A 106 -2.75 -6.89 20.89
N ILE A 107 -2.50 -7.77 19.89
CA ILE A 107 -2.08 -7.34 18.55
C ILE A 107 -3.18 -6.49 17.91
N PHE A 108 -4.44 -6.91 18.04
CA PHE A 108 -5.57 -6.18 17.46
C PHE A 108 -5.73 -4.79 18.08
N ILE A 109 -5.55 -4.66 19.40
CA ILE A 109 -5.61 -3.37 20.11
C ILE A 109 -4.46 -2.45 19.67
N VAL A 110 -3.23 -2.97 19.60
CA VAL A 110 -2.06 -2.18 19.17
C VAL A 110 -2.21 -1.74 17.72
N CYS A 111 -2.60 -2.64 16.82
CA CYS A 111 -2.86 -2.32 15.41
C CYS A 111 -4.00 -1.31 15.25
N SER A 112 -5.09 -1.46 16.00
CA SER A 112 -6.22 -0.52 15.95
C SER A 112 -5.83 0.87 16.44
N PHE A 113 -5.01 0.96 17.49
CA PHE A 113 -4.51 2.22 18.02
C PHE A 113 -3.57 2.92 17.03
N LEU A 114 -2.64 2.18 16.43
CA LEU A 114 -1.71 2.71 15.43
C LEU A 114 -2.44 3.13 14.13
N PHE A 115 -3.45 2.37 13.71
CA PHE A 115 -4.29 2.70 12.55
C PHE A 115 -5.20 3.90 12.81
N ALA A 116 -5.81 4.01 14.00
CA ALA A 116 -6.59 5.18 14.37
C ALA A 116 -5.69 6.43 14.46
N GLY A 117 -4.50 6.31 15.05
CA GLY A 117 -3.50 7.39 15.12
C GLY A 117 -3.04 7.86 13.75
N SER A 118 -2.83 6.93 12.81
CA SER A 118 -2.43 7.27 11.44
C SER A 118 -3.51 8.01 10.67
N LEU A 119 -4.78 7.64 10.85
CA LEU A 119 -5.92 8.35 10.29
C LEU A 119 -6.09 9.74 10.89
N ILE A 120 -5.96 9.90 12.21
CA ILE A 120 -6.07 11.21 12.88
C ILE A 120 -4.97 12.16 12.40
N ILE A 121 -3.71 11.69 12.32
CA ILE A 121 -2.60 12.49 11.80
C ILE A 121 -2.83 12.84 10.31
N GLY A 122 -3.31 11.90 9.50
CA GLY A 122 -3.67 12.14 8.10
C GLY A 122 -4.77 13.20 7.92
N VAL A 123 -5.79 13.18 8.78
CA VAL A 123 -6.89 14.16 8.78
C VAL A 123 -6.44 15.53 9.29
N MET A 124 -5.61 15.57 10.34
CA MET A 124 -5.07 16.82 10.89
C MET A 124 -4.06 17.49 9.96
N ALA A 125 -3.18 16.71 9.31
CA ALA A 125 -2.24 17.22 8.31
C ALA A 125 -2.93 17.58 6.98
N GLY A 126 -4.08 16.98 6.67
CA GLY A 126 -4.92 17.33 5.52
C GLY A 126 -5.69 18.65 5.68
N LYS A 127 -5.89 19.14 6.91
CA LYS A 127 -6.45 20.49 7.16
C LYS A 127 -5.35 21.55 7.07
N ARG A 128 -5.02 21.93 5.83
CA ARG A 128 -4.52 23.24 5.35
C ARG A 128 -3.72 22.99 4.06
N ALA A 129 -4.43 22.94 2.94
CA ALA A 129 -3.98 23.49 1.67
C ALA A 129 -5.19 24.20 1.05
#